data_AF-A0A5A9EPY0-F1
#
_entry.id   AF-A0A5A9EPY0-F1
#
_cell.length_a   1.000
_cell.length_b   1.000
_cell.length_c   1.000
_cell.angle_alpha   90.00
_cell.angle_beta   90.00
_cell.angle_gamma   90.00
#
_symmetry.space_group_name_H-M   'P 1'
#
loop_
_entity.id
_entity.type
_entity.pdbx_description
1 polymer ?
#
loop_
_entity_poly.entity_id
_entity_poly.type
_entity_poly.pdbx_seq_one_letter_code
_entity_poly.pdbx_strand_id
1 'polypeptide(L)'
;MTRTLSAALLAATVTLAGCAGLMPAPGADEMAKIPVVRYGETPSAGGDYVLLYPAGAPLPVVASVSGTLISKPGLARMEVATNRDVYVYKTWLSFDGKTWMSADKAVGGEFAITLPGEKDSKSPGTMSARFDLKP
;
A
#
# COMPACT_ATOMS: atom_id res chain seq x y z
N MET A 1 5.82 -10.31 -61.03
CA MET A 1 4.51 -10.07 -60.39
C MET A 1 4.13 -11.39 -59.76
N THR A 2 4.06 -11.56 -58.45
CA THR A 2 2.99 -11.04 -57.59
C THR A 2 3.51 -10.96 -56.15
N ARG A 3 3.32 -9.79 -55.52
CA ARG A 3 3.62 -9.50 -54.11
C ARG A 3 2.47 -9.98 -53.22
N THR A 4 2.75 -9.97 -51.91
CA THR A 4 1.82 -9.84 -50.78
C THR A 4 0.97 -11.06 -50.38
N LEU A 5 1.41 -11.75 -49.32
CA LEU A 5 0.56 -12.36 -48.30
C LEU A 5 1.42 -12.70 -47.07
N SER A 6 1.77 -11.68 -46.28
CA SER A 6 2.41 -11.86 -44.96
C SER A 6 2.16 -10.61 -44.11
N ALA A 7 0.90 -10.36 -43.77
CA ALA A 7 0.53 -9.26 -42.86
C ALA A 7 -0.87 -9.50 -42.27
N ALA A 8 -1.08 -10.62 -41.59
CA ALA A 8 -2.38 -10.87 -40.94
C ALA A 8 -2.30 -11.67 -39.63
N LEU A 9 -1.14 -11.73 -38.95
CA LEU A 9 -0.99 -12.54 -37.75
C LEU A 9 -0.32 -11.81 -36.57
N LEU A 10 -0.55 -10.50 -36.42
CA LEU A 10 0.09 -9.70 -35.36
C LEU A 10 -0.88 -8.71 -34.67
N ALA A 11 -2.12 -9.12 -34.40
CA ALA A 11 -3.12 -8.22 -33.80
C ALA A 11 -4.03 -8.87 -32.74
N ALA A 12 -3.54 -9.83 -31.94
CA ALA A 12 -4.40 -10.58 -31.01
C ALA A 12 -3.86 -10.76 -29.57
N THR A 13 -2.94 -9.93 -29.09
CA THR A 13 -2.34 -10.11 -27.73
C THR A 13 -2.48 -8.94 -26.77
N VAL A 14 -3.31 -7.92 -27.05
CA VAL A 14 -3.45 -6.75 -26.16
C VAL A 14 -4.89 -6.58 -25.67
N THR A 15 -5.37 -7.41 -24.73
CA THR A 15 -6.61 -7.09 -23.98
C THR A 15 -6.70 -7.66 -22.55
N LEU A 16 -5.74 -8.42 -22.02
CA LEU A 16 -5.91 -9.11 -20.72
C LEU A 16 -5.28 -8.45 -19.48
N ALA A 17 -5.03 -7.14 -19.51
CA ALA A 17 -4.54 -6.38 -18.35
C ALA A 17 -5.57 -5.31 -17.97
N GLY A 18 -6.70 -5.70 -17.36
CA GLY A 18 -7.73 -4.73 -16.97
C GLY A 18 -8.75 -5.18 -15.93
N CYS A 19 -8.98 -6.48 -15.74
CA CYS A 19 -10.07 -6.94 -14.87
C CYS A 19 -9.76 -6.91 -13.37
N ALA A 20 -8.50 -6.71 -12.95
CA ALA A 20 -8.15 -6.70 -11.53
C ALA A 20 -8.59 -5.42 -10.78
N GLY A 21 -8.82 -4.31 -11.49
CA GLY A 21 -9.24 -3.02 -10.90
C GLY A 21 -10.76 -2.78 -10.87
N LEU A 22 -11.56 -3.74 -11.37
CA LEU A 22 -13.01 -3.59 -11.53
C LEU A 22 -13.83 -4.31 -10.45
N MET A 23 -13.20 -4.87 -9.41
CA MET A 23 -13.99 -5.42 -8.30
C MET A 23 -14.75 -4.26 -7.63
N PRO A 24 -16.08 -4.36 -7.51
CA PRO A 24 -16.86 -3.36 -6.81
C PRO A 24 -16.42 -3.29 -5.35
N ALA A 25 -16.57 -2.11 -4.74
CA ALA A 25 -16.39 -1.98 -3.29
C ALA A 25 -17.29 -2.99 -2.57
N PRO A 26 -16.80 -3.64 -1.51
CA PRO A 26 -17.61 -4.60 -0.78
C PRO A 26 -18.82 -3.89 -0.16
N GLY A 27 -19.96 -4.58 -0.14
CA GLY A 27 -21.17 -4.03 0.45
C GLY A 27 -21.05 -3.89 1.96
N ALA A 28 -21.64 -2.84 2.54
CA ALA A 28 -21.59 -2.61 3.98
C ALA A 28 -22.13 -3.80 4.80
N ASP A 29 -23.22 -4.43 4.33
CA ASP A 29 -23.83 -5.60 4.99
C ASP A 29 -22.96 -6.87 4.91
N GLU A 30 -22.11 -6.98 3.90
CA GLU A 30 -21.14 -8.06 3.78
C GLU A 30 -19.98 -7.84 4.74
N MET A 31 -19.44 -6.61 4.76
CA MET A 31 -18.34 -6.22 5.62
C MET A 31 -18.71 -6.29 7.10
N ALA A 32 -19.94 -5.98 7.47
CA ALA A 32 -20.43 -6.06 8.86
C ALA A 32 -20.42 -7.49 9.44
N LYS A 33 -20.35 -8.53 8.59
CA LYS A 33 -20.26 -9.93 9.03
C LYS A 33 -18.82 -10.39 9.25
N ILE A 34 -17.85 -9.63 8.76
CA ILE A 34 -16.43 -9.95 8.90
C ILE A 34 -15.96 -9.43 10.27
N PRO A 35 -15.29 -10.26 11.09
CA PRO A 35 -14.80 -9.83 12.38
C PRO A 35 -13.78 -8.69 12.24
N VAL A 36 -13.88 -7.70 13.12
CA VAL A 36 -12.89 -6.63 13.24
C VAL A 36 -11.89 -7.01 14.33
N VAL A 37 -10.61 -6.99 13.99
CA VAL A 37 -9.50 -7.24 14.90
C VAL A 37 -8.69 -5.96 15.02
N ARG A 38 -8.41 -5.50 16.25
CA ARG A 38 -7.60 -4.30 16.46
C ARG A 38 -6.13 -4.64 16.29
N TYR A 39 -5.37 -3.70 15.74
CA TYR A 39 -3.93 -3.85 15.62
C TYR A 39 -3.29 -4.17 16.98
N GLY A 40 -2.47 -5.22 17.03
CA GLY A 40 -1.84 -5.74 18.24
C GLY A 40 -2.62 -6.84 18.95
N GLU A 41 -3.87 -7.10 18.56
CA GLU A 41 -4.66 -8.23 19.07
C GLU A 41 -4.49 -9.48 18.20
N THR A 42 -4.62 -10.65 18.82
CA THR A 42 -4.61 -11.93 18.11
C THR A 42 -6.00 -12.20 17.52
N PRO A 43 -6.12 -12.48 16.21
CA PRO A 43 -7.39 -12.90 15.63
C PRO A 43 -7.93 -14.15 16.34
N SER A 44 -9.20 -14.11 16.74
CA SER A 44 -9.85 -15.21 17.47
C SER A 44 -10.15 -16.44 16.61
N ALA A 45 -10.11 -16.32 15.28
CA ALA A 45 -10.36 -17.39 14.33
C ALA A 45 -9.40 -17.34 13.13
N GLY A 46 -9.11 -18.50 12.54
CA GLY A 46 -8.33 -18.65 11.30
C GLY A 46 -9.18 -18.37 10.06
N GLY A 47 -9.59 -17.12 9.89
CA GLY A 47 -10.39 -16.66 8.74
C GLY A 47 -10.09 -15.20 8.37
N ASP A 48 -10.79 -14.70 7.37
CA ASP A 48 -10.72 -13.30 6.96
C ASP A 48 -11.17 -12.37 8.10
N TYR A 49 -10.46 -11.26 8.30
CA TYR A 49 -10.81 -10.24 9.27
C TYR A 49 -10.52 -8.85 8.71
N VAL A 50 -11.24 -7.85 9.23
CA VAL A 50 -10.92 -6.44 9.05
C VAL A 50 -9.89 -6.05 10.09
N LEU A 51 -8.76 -5.49 9.67
CA LEU A 51 -7.77 -4.93 10.59
C LEU A 51 -8.13 -3.48 10.90
N LEU A 52 -8.34 -3.16 12.17
CA LEU A 52 -8.54 -1.80 12.65
C LEU A 52 -7.23 -1.24 13.21
N TYR A 53 -6.74 -0.16 12.62
CA TYR A 53 -5.75 0.73 13.22
C TYR A 53 -6.46 1.85 14.00
N PRO A 54 -6.47 1.82 15.34
CA PRO A 54 -7.14 2.84 16.12
C PRO A 54 -6.40 4.18 16.02
N ALA A 55 -7.15 5.27 15.96
CA ALA A 55 -6.60 6.62 16.01
C ALA A 55 -5.67 6.79 17.23
N GLY A 56 -4.49 7.37 17.01
CA GLY A 56 -3.52 7.64 18.07
C GLY A 56 -2.78 6.41 18.61
N ALA A 57 -3.13 5.19 18.17
CA ALA A 57 -2.39 4.00 18.60
C ALA A 57 -0.97 3.99 17.97
N PRO A 58 0.07 3.64 18.74
CA PRO A 58 1.43 3.56 18.22
C PRO A 58 1.55 2.40 17.23
N LEU A 59 1.89 2.71 15.98
CA LEU A 59 2.16 1.77 14.91
C LEU A 59 3.68 1.67 14.71
N PRO A 60 4.31 0.54 15.04
CA PRO A 60 5.73 0.36 14.83
C PRO A 60 6.03 0.22 13.34
N VAL A 61 6.96 1.03 12.86
CA VAL A 61 7.52 0.96 11.50
C VAL A 61 9.01 0.67 11.61
N VAL A 62 9.47 -0.29 10.82
CA VAL A 62 10.89 -0.67 10.73
C VAL A 62 11.42 -0.27 9.37
N ALA A 63 12.37 0.66 9.35
CA ALA A 63 13.13 1.00 8.16
C ALA A 63 14.44 0.20 8.14
N SER A 64 14.80 -0.38 7.00
CA SER A 64 16.02 -1.17 6.83
C SER A 64 16.79 -0.76 5.57
N VAL A 65 18.12 -0.73 5.67
CA VAL A 65 19.04 -0.46 4.56
C VAL A 65 20.04 -1.59 4.45
N SER A 66 20.11 -2.22 3.28
CA SER A 66 21.01 -3.34 2.98
C SER A 66 21.32 -3.40 1.48
N GLY A 67 22.29 -4.24 1.08
CA GLY A 67 22.65 -4.45 -0.32
C GLY A 67 24.12 -4.78 -0.52
N THR A 68 24.51 -5.11 -1.75
CA THR A 68 25.90 -5.47 -2.10
C THR A 68 26.88 -4.30 -1.94
N LEU A 69 26.39 -3.07 -2.04
CA LEU A 69 27.17 -1.85 -1.78
C LEU A 69 27.35 -1.57 -0.26
N ILE A 70 26.58 -2.24 0.60
CA ILE A 70 26.46 -1.92 2.02
C ILE A 70 27.22 -2.95 2.85
N SER A 71 28.36 -2.57 3.43
CA SER A 71 29.16 -3.45 4.30
C SER A 71 28.55 -3.64 5.69
N LYS A 72 27.73 -2.69 6.14
CA LYS A 72 27.02 -2.73 7.43
C LYS A 72 25.55 -2.35 7.25
N PRO A 73 24.62 -3.31 7.33
CA PRO A 73 23.19 -3.03 7.26
C PRO A 73 22.74 -2.08 8.38
N GLY A 74 21.76 -1.23 8.06
CA GLY A 74 21.13 -0.30 8.99
C GLY A 74 19.69 -0.70 9.29
N LEU A 75 19.26 -0.51 10.53
CA LEU A 75 17.89 -0.70 10.98
C LEU A 75 17.49 0.47 11.88
N ALA A 76 16.33 1.04 11.64
CA ALA A 76 15.70 2.05 12.48
C ALA A 76 14.27 1.61 12.80
N ARG A 77 13.88 1.74 14.07
CA ARG A 77 12.50 1.56 14.52
C ARG A 77 11.92 2.91 14.87
N MET A 78 10.70 3.16 14.42
CA MET A 78 9.94 4.36 14.74
C MET A 78 8.50 4.00 15.03
N GLU A 79 7.81 4.87 15.77
CA GLU A 79 6.38 4.77 15.99
C GLU A 79 5.69 5.92 15.27
N VAL A 80 4.65 5.59 14.53
CA VAL A 80 3.75 6.56 13.90
C VAL A 80 2.34 6.33 14.40
N ALA A 81 1.46 7.31 14.28
CA ALA A 81 0.05 7.15 14.61
C ALA A 81 -0.81 7.77 13.54
N THR A 82 -1.93 7.12 13.20
CA THR A 82 -2.97 7.72 12.38
C THR A 82 -3.76 8.70 13.24
N ASN A 83 -4.27 9.78 12.63
CA ASN A 83 -5.13 10.76 13.32
C ASN A 83 -6.62 10.35 13.34
N ARG A 84 -6.95 9.19 12.79
CA ARG A 84 -8.29 8.60 12.76
C ARG A 84 -8.22 7.08 12.68
N ASP A 85 -9.35 6.44 12.94
CA ASP A 85 -9.51 5.01 12.74
C ASP A 85 -9.37 4.66 11.26
N VAL A 86 -8.62 3.61 10.98
CA VAL A 86 -8.43 3.07 9.63
C VAL A 86 -8.74 1.59 9.66
N TYR A 87 -9.80 1.21 8.94
CA TYR A 87 -10.20 -0.18 8.74
C TYR A 87 -9.63 -0.64 7.41
N VAL A 88 -8.89 -1.74 7.40
CA VAL A 88 -8.28 -2.32 6.20
C VAL A 88 -8.78 -3.73 6.00
N TYR A 89 -9.20 -4.03 4.77
CA TYR A 89 -9.58 -5.36 4.34
C TYR A 89 -9.11 -5.60 2.91
N LYS A 90 -8.09 -6.45 2.75
CA LYS A 90 -7.44 -6.69 1.45
C LYS A 90 -6.97 -5.35 0.86
N THR A 91 -7.50 -4.95 -0.29
CA THR A 91 -7.18 -3.67 -0.96
C THR A 91 -8.15 -2.53 -0.58
N TRP A 92 -9.13 -2.80 0.27
CA TRP A 92 -10.16 -1.85 0.67
C TRP A 92 -9.80 -1.18 1.99
N LEU A 93 -10.19 0.08 2.09
CA LEU A 93 -10.03 0.92 3.25
C LEU A 93 -11.36 1.59 3.60
N SER A 94 -11.61 1.73 4.89
CA SER A 94 -12.70 2.53 5.43
C SER A 94 -12.23 3.37 6.61
N PHE A 95 -12.84 4.53 6.82
CA PHE A 95 -12.59 5.40 7.98
C PHE A 95 -13.73 5.36 9.02
N ASP A 96 -14.81 4.63 8.74
CA ASP A 96 -16.01 4.50 9.58
C ASP A 96 -16.46 3.05 9.76
N GLY A 97 -15.76 2.10 9.12
CA GLY A 97 -16.09 0.67 9.09
C GLY A 97 -17.28 0.31 8.19
N LYS A 98 -17.86 1.28 7.47
CA LYS A 98 -19.12 1.13 6.72
C LYS A 98 -18.96 1.50 5.26
N THR A 99 -18.27 2.59 4.98
CA THR A 99 -18.02 3.11 3.65
C THR A 99 -16.64 2.66 3.20
N TRP A 100 -16.60 1.80 2.18
CA TRP A 100 -15.38 1.18 1.70
C TRP A 100 -14.97 1.76 0.36
N MET A 101 -13.67 2.06 0.23
CA MET A 101 -13.06 2.49 -1.00
C MET A 101 -11.70 1.84 -1.17
N SER A 102 -11.18 1.82 -2.40
CA SER A 102 -9.86 1.25 -2.63
C SER A 102 -8.80 2.08 -1.90
N ALA A 103 -7.85 1.42 -1.24
CA ALA A 103 -6.87 2.09 -0.38
C ALA A 103 -6.02 3.13 -1.14
N ASP A 104 -5.70 2.85 -2.40
CA ASP A 104 -4.99 3.77 -3.30
C ASP A 104 -5.81 5.01 -3.69
N LYS A 105 -7.15 4.96 -3.56
CA LYS A 105 -8.03 6.13 -3.71
C LYS A 105 -8.18 6.92 -2.42
N ALA A 106 -8.00 6.29 -1.25
CA ALA A 106 -8.15 6.94 0.05
C ALA A 106 -6.89 7.66 0.52
N VAL A 107 -5.72 7.06 0.29
CA VAL A 107 -4.44 7.53 0.85
C VAL A 107 -3.39 7.64 -0.26
N GLY A 108 -2.71 8.77 -0.32
CA GLY A 108 -1.51 8.99 -1.13
C GLY A 108 -0.26 8.78 -0.28
N GLY A 109 0.78 8.18 -0.87
CA GLY A 109 2.08 7.99 -0.24
C GLY A 109 3.19 8.60 -1.08
N GLU A 110 4.12 9.30 -0.45
CA GLU A 110 5.35 9.80 -1.07
C GLU A 110 6.54 9.28 -0.28
N PHE A 111 7.57 8.80 -1.00
CA PHE A 111 8.83 8.38 -0.42
C PHE A 111 9.98 9.09 -1.13
N ALA A 112 10.86 9.72 -0.34
CA ALA A 112 12.04 10.39 -0.87
C ALA A 112 13.29 9.90 -0.16
N ILE A 113 14.33 9.63 -0.94
CA ILE A 113 15.66 9.25 -0.47
C ILE A 113 16.66 10.21 -1.09
N THR A 114 17.59 10.70 -0.28
CA THR A 114 18.73 11.53 -0.73
C THR A 114 20.02 10.88 -0.26
N LEU A 115 21.01 10.78 -1.14
CA LEU A 115 22.29 10.18 -0.78
C LEU A 115 23.15 11.15 0.04
N PRO A 116 24.01 10.64 0.94
CA PRO A 116 24.98 11.49 1.64
C PRO A 116 25.81 12.33 0.67
N GLY A 117 25.87 13.63 0.91
CA GLY A 117 26.63 14.59 0.10
C GLY A 117 26.04 14.93 -1.27
N GLU A 118 24.87 14.40 -1.65
CA GLU A 118 24.25 14.67 -2.95
C GLU A 118 23.97 16.17 -3.17
N LYS A 119 23.57 16.87 -2.10
CA LYS A 119 23.24 18.30 -2.15
C LYS A 119 24.47 19.23 -2.13
N ASP A 120 25.46 18.93 -1.30
CA ASP A 120 26.56 19.86 -0.95
C ASP A 120 27.89 19.17 -0.57
N SER A 121 28.01 17.88 -0.84
CA SER A 121 29.15 17.01 -0.45
C SER A 121 29.40 16.86 1.06
N LYS A 122 28.50 17.33 1.94
CA LYS A 122 28.67 17.28 3.41
C LYS A 122 27.44 16.77 4.16
N SER A 123 26.24 17.09 3.68
CA SER A 123 24.98 16.77 4.32
C SER A 123 24.76 15.26 4.43
N PRO A 124 24.13 14.77 5.50
CA PRO A 124 23.76 13.36 5.61
C PRO A 124 22.73 12.98 4.54
N GLY A 125 22.64 11.69 4.24
CA GLY A 125 21.52 11.16 3.48
C GLY A 125 20.24 11.20 4.32
N THR A 126 19.09 11.30 3.65
CA THR A 126 17.78 11.35 4.29
C THR A 126 16.84 10.33 3.68
N MET A 127 15.94 9.78 4.50
CA MET A 127 14.78 9.01 4.05
C MET A 127 13.55 9.62 4.68
N SER A 128 12.55 9.94 3.87
CA SER A 128 11.28 10.48 4.34
C SER A 128 10.11 9.76 3.68
N ALA A 129 9.03 9.61 4.44
CA ALA A 129 7.77 9.06 3.97
C ALA A 129 6.65 10.01 4.41
N ARG A 130 5.73 10.30 3.51
CA ARG A 130 4.55 11.13 3.76
C ARG A 130 3.31 10.39 3.31
N PHE A 131 2.28 10.39 4.15
CA PHE A 131 0.99 9.77 3.84
C PHE A 131 -0.12 10.78 4.08
N ASP A 132 -0.82 11.13 3.02
CA ASP A 132 -1.90 12.12 3.07
C ASP A 132 -3.22 11.47 2.61
N LEU A 133 -4.33 11.96 3.16
CA LEU A 133 -5.65 11.63 2.63
C LEU A 133 -5.81 12.26 1.24
N LYS A 134 -6.36 11.50 0.31
CA LYS A 134 -6.78 12.04 -0.98
C LYS A 134 -8.14 12.75 -0.82
N PRO A 135 -8.33 13.90 -1.50
CA PRO A 135 -9.59 14.63 -1.49
C PRO A 135 -10.73 13.89 -2.19
#